data_AF-A0A1Q3BZP7-F1
#
_entry.id   AF-A0A1Q3BZP7-F1
#
_cell.length_a   1.000
_cell.length_b   1.000
_cell.length_c   1.000
_cell.angle_alpha   90.00
_cell.angle_beta   90.00
_cell.angle_gamma   90.00
#
_symmetry.space_group_name_H-M   'P 1'
#
loop_
_entity.id
_entity.type
_entity.pdbx_description
1 polymer ?
#
loop_
_entity_poly.entity_id
_entity_poly.type
_entity_poly.pdbx_seq_one_letter_code
_entity_poly.pdbx_strand_id
1 'polypeptide(L)'
;MEAIVSTRHLVMKFPTRFGVREVRGDQQVARQCCKIAIMDKGKEKVLPITNVELREDVEPEQPQPVEEVLQVPLEEGNEERSIQVGLQLGEVEKEELITFLRNNNDVFALSA
;
A
#
# COMPACT_ATOMS: atom_id res chain seq x y z
N MET A 1 14.33 -32.94 23.22
CA MET A 1 13.24 -31.94 23.28
C MET A 1 13.59 -30.85 22.29
N GLU A 2 12.75 -30.61 21.31
CA GLU A 2 13.00 -29.59 20.28
C GLU A 2 11.88 -28.56 20.30
N ALA A 3 12.26 -27.29 20.14
CA ALA A 3 11.32 -26.17 20.09
C ALA A 3 11.04 -25.81 18.63
N ILE A 4 9.78 -25.52 18.32
CA ILE A 4 9.35 -25.11 16.99
C ILE A 4 9.15 -23.60 16.99
N VAL A 5 9.89 -22.90 16.14
CA VAL A 5 9.82 -21.45 15.99
C VAL A 5 9.14 -21.11 14.66
N SER A 6 8.07 -20.31 14.71
CA SER A 6 7.47 -19.69 13.55
C SER A 6 7.85 -18.21 13.53
N THR A 7 8.84 -17.86 12.71
CA THR A 7 9.23 -16.45 12.50
C THR A 7 8.11 -15.63 11.88
N ARG A 8 7.29 -16.25 11.00
CA ARG A 8 6.14 -15.59 10.35
C ARG A 8 5.06 -15.15 11.35
N HIS A 9 4.76 -15.98 12.35
CA HIS A 9 3.74 -15.68 13.36
C HIS A 9 4.33 -15.18 14.68
N LEU A 10 5.66 -15.07 14.77
CA LEU A 10 6.41 -14.71 15.96
C LEU A 10 6.04 -15.59 17.17
N VAL A 11 5.87 -16.89 16.93
CA VAL A 11 5.48 -17.85 17.96
C VAL A 11 6.55 -18.91 18.11
N MET A 12 6.97 -19.17 19.34
CA MET A 12 7.81 -20.29 19.71
C MET A 12 7.05 -21.25 20.60
N LYS A 13 6.95 -22.52 20.17
CA LYS A 13 6.38 -23.62 20.96
C LYS A 13 7.49 -24.53 21.45
N PHE A 14 7.47 -24.86 22.74
CA PHE A 14 8.46 -25.76 23.32
C PHE A 14 7.82 -26.72 24.31
N PRO A 15 8.26 -27.99 24.33
CA PRO A 15 7.74 -28.99 25.25
C PRO A 15 8.24 -28.72 26.68
N THR A 16 7.37 -28.93 27.65
CA THR A 16 7.67 -28.89 29.09
C THR A 16 7.17 -30.18 29.75
N ARG A 17 7.61 -30.45 30.99
CA ARG A 17 7.11 -31.59 31.78
C ARG A 17 5.59 -31.60 32.01
N PHE A 18 4.93 -30.46 31.77
CA PHE A 18 3.48 -30.28 31.93
C PHE A 18 2.75 -30.06 30.59
N GLY A 19 3.39 -30.36 29.45
CA GLY A 19 2.84 -30.14 28.12
C GLY A 19 3.56 -29.04 27.33
N VAL A 20 2.97 -28.57 26.23
CA VAL A 20 3.59 -27.56 25.36
C VAL A 20 3.31 -26.15 25.88
N ARG A 21 4.36 -25.33 26.03
CA ARG A 21 4.21 -23.89 26.27
C ARG A 21 4.49 -23.10 25.00
N GLU A 22 3.90 -21.92 24.94
CA GLU A 22 3.98 -20.99 23.82
C GLU A 22 4.47 -19.63 24.32
N VAL A 23 5.40 -19.03 23.57
CA VAL A 23 5.83 -17.65 23.72
C VAL A 23 5.52 -16.93 22.42
N ARG A 24 4.82 -15.79 22.54
CA ARG A 24 4.51 -14.91 21.41
C ARG A 24 5.37 -13.65 21.49
N GLY A 25 5.98 -13.30 20.37
CA GLY A 25 6.66 -12.03 20.19
C GLY A 25 5.68 -10.90 19.88
N ASP A 26 6.13 -9.68 20.11
CA ASP A 26 5.42 -8.47 19.71
C ASP A 26 5.64 -8.20 18.22
N GLN A 27 4.53 -8.13 17.47
CA GLN A 27 4.57 -7.95 16.03
C GLN A 27 5.03 -6.55 15.61
N GLN A 28 4.72 -5.51 16.38
CA GLN A 28 5.14 -4.15 16.06
C GLN A 28 6.65 -3.99 16.25
N VAL A 29 7.16 -4.46 17.39
CA VAL A 29 8.60 -4.41 17.69
C VAL A 29 9.39 -5.27 16.69
N ALA A 30 8.90 -6.47 16.34
CA ALA A 30 9.56 -7.32 15.36
C ALA A 30 9.63 -6.68 13.96
N ARG A 31 8.57 -5.98 13.52
CA ARG A 31 8.55 -5.23 12.26
C ARG A 31 9.58 -4.10 12.28
N GLN A 32 9.62 -3.32 13.36
CA GLN A 32 10.60 -2.24 13.52
C GLN A 32 12.04 -2.77 13.51
N CYS A 33 12.33 -3.82 14.27
CA CYS A 33 13.66 -4.44 14.28
C CYS A 33 14.06 -4.99 12.90
N CYS A 34 13.11 -5.59 12.16
CA CYS A 34 13.39 -6.10 10.82
C CYS A 34 13.69 -4.95 9.84
N LYS A 35 12.93 -3.85 9.91
CA LYS A 35 13.18 -2.63 9.13
C LYS A 35 14.58 -2.08 9.40
N ILE A 36 14.95 -1.91 10.68
CA ILE A 36 16.28 -1.44 11.08
C ILE A 36 17.37 -2.38 10.57
N ALA A 37 17.22 -3.70 10.75
CA ALA A 37 18.20 -4.68 10.29
C ALA A 37 18.37 -4.74 8.77
N ILE A 38 17.33 -4.43 8.00
CA ILE A 38 17.39 -4.34 6.53
C ILE A 38 18.04 -3.02 6.10
N MET A 39 17.69 -1.90 6.73
CA MET A 39 18.26 -0.58 6.45
C MET A 39 19.75 -0.51 6.80
N ASP A 40 20.17 -1.16 7.89
CA ASP A 40 21.57 -1.23 8.34
C ASP A 40 22.42 -2.14 7.42
N LYS A 41 21.79 -3.08 6.70
CA LYS A 41 22.43 -4.01 5.75
C LYS A 41 22.47 -3.52 4.30
N GLY A 42 22.54 -2.20 4.09
CA GLY A 42 22.44 -1.55 2.78
C GLY A 42 23.46 -1.93 1.68
N LYS A 43 24.19 -3.06 1.71
CA LYS A 43 25.09 -3.48 0.63
C LYS A 43 25.18 -4.97 0.29
N GLU A 44 24.49 -5.90 0.97
CA GLU A 44 24.66 -7.33 0.62
C GLU A 44 23.33 -8.04 0.41
N LYS A 45 22.92 -8.07 -0.87
CA LYS A 45 21.99 -9.01 -1.53
C LYS A 45 20.92 -9.60 -0.60
N VAL A 46 19.90 -8.79 -0.31
CA VAL A 46 18.68 -9.26 0.33
C VAL A 46 17.92 -10.14 -0.67
N LEU A 47 17.94 -11.46 -0.45
CA LEU A 47 17.00 -12.37 -1.09
C LEU A 47 15.59 -11.99 -0.60
N PRO A 48 14.63 -11.73 -1.50
CA PRO A 48 13.33 -11.22 -1.10
C PRO A 48 12.57 -12.33 -0.40
N ILE A 49 12.25 -12.12 0.88
CA ILE A 49 11.15 -12.84 1.53
C ILE A 49 9.88 -12.24 0.93
N THR A 50 9.40 -12.85 -0.15
CA THR A 50 8.40 -12.35 -1.11
C THR A 50 6.96 -12.16 -0.58
N ASN A 51 6.71 -12.14 0.73
CA ASN A 51 5.32 -12.14 1.24
C ASN A 51 5.08 -11.27 2.47
N VAL A 52 5.93 -10.29 2.75
CA VAL A 52 5.59 -9.25 3.71
C VAL A 52 5.73 -7.91 3.00
N GLU A 53 4.67 -7.47 2.31
CA GLU A 53 4.44 -6.04 2.20
C GLU A 53 4.29 -5.51 3.62
N LEU A 54 5.40 -5.07 4.21
CA LEU A 54 5.38 -3.99 5.16
C LEU A 54 4.96 -2.76 4.35
N ARG A 55 3.66 -2.62 4.10
CA ARG A 55 3.11 -1.32 3.73
C ARG A 55 3.50 -0.41 4.87
N GLU A 56 4.48 0.44 4.61
CA GLU A 56 4.79 1.54 5.48
C GLU A 56 3.48 2.31 5.66
N ASP A 57 3.15 2.75 6.87
CA ASP A 57 2.18 3.81 7.12
C ASP A 57 2.74 5.14 6.58
N VAL A 58 3.16 5.13 5.32
CA VAL A 58 3.25 6.29 4.46
C VAL A 58 1.81 6.48 4.03
N GLU A 59 1.19 7.58 4.46
CA GLU A 59 0.10 8.23 3.72
C GLU A 59 0.34 7.89 2.25
N PRO A 60 -0.55 7.15 1.56
CA PRO A 60 -0.25 6.72 0.21
C PRO A 60 0.10 8.00 -0.55
N GLU A 61 1.39 8.19 -0.87
CA GLU A 61 1.78 9.22 -1.81
C GLU A 61 0.95 8.84 -3.03
N GLN A 62 -0.09 9.64 -3.30
CA GLN A 62 -0.88 9.45 -4.49
C GLN A 62 0.14 9.38 -5.61
N PRO A 63 0.21 8.26 -6.36
CA PRO A 63 1.18 8.11 -7.41
C PRO A 63 1.02 9.33 -8.31
N GLN A 64 2.02 10.22 -8.30
CA GLN A 64 1.95 11.38 -9.17
C GLN A 64 1.91 10.86 -10.59
N PRO A 65 1.03 11.39 -11.45
CA PRO A 65 1.02 11.00 -12.84
C PRO A 65 2.43 11.18 -13.42
N VAL A 66 3.00 10.09 -13.93
CA VAL A 66 4.28 10.13 -14.64
C VAL A 66 4.11 10.84 -16.00
N GLU A 67 2.87 10.91 -16.48
CA GLU A 67 2.46 11.53 -17.74
C GLU A 67 1.84 12.90 -17.49
N GLU A 68 1.95 13.78 -18.49
CA GLU A 68 1.28 15.08 -18.44
C GLU A 68 -0.25 14.88 -18.43
N VAL A 69 -0.90 15.48 -17.44
CA VAL A 69 -2.34 15.41 -17.23
C VAL A 69 -2.95 16.80 -17.30
N LEU A 70 -4.20 16.87 -17.73
CA LEU A 70 -5.03 18.07 -17.70
C LEU A 70 -6.08 17.93 -16.61
N GLN A 71 -6.15 18.92 -15.72
CA GLN A 71 -7.21 18.98 -14.72
C GLN A 71 -8.51 19.47 -15.36
N VAL A 72 -9.59 18.71 -15.18
CA VAL A 72 -10.91 19.02 -15.71
C VAL A 72 -11.91 19.07 -14.55
N PRO A 73 -12.64 20.17 -14.37
CA PRO A 73 -13.71 20.24 -13.37
C PRO A 73 -14.88 19.33 -13.78
N LEU A 74 -15.35 18.51 -12.85
CA LEU A 74 -16.52 17.66 -13.04
C LEU A 74 -17.84 18.40 -12.81
N GLU A 75 -17.82 19.47 -12.02
CA GLU A 75 -18.99 20.26 -11.71
C GLU A 75 -18.72 21.73 -12.08
N GLU A 76 -19.66 22.35 -12.80
CA GLU A 76 -19.51 23.73 -13.26
C GLU A 76 -19.48 24.68 -12.05
N GLY A 77 -18.32 25.29 -11.80
CA GLY A 77 -18.11 26.21 -10.67
C GLY A 77 -17.49 25.59 -9.41
N ASN A 78 -17.11 24.30 -9.41
CA ASN A 78 -16.42 23.68 -8.29
C ASN A 78 -15.04 23.11 -8.70
N GLU A 79 -13.98 23.87 -8.42
CA GLU A 79 -12.59 23.49 -8.71
C GLU A 79 -12.06 22.41 -7.75
N GLU A 80 -12.68 22.23 -6.57
CA GLU A 80 -12.31 21.18 -5.61
C GLU A 80 -12.67 19.78 -6.13
N ARG A 81 -13.64 19.70 -7.06
CA ARG A 81 -14.08 18.45 -7.71
C ARG A 81 -13.56 18.36 -9.13
N SER A 82 -12.23 18.29 -9.25
CA SER A 82 -11.55 18.10 -10.53
C SER A 82 -10.98 16.70 -10.68
N ILE A 83 -10.91 16.22 -11.92
CA ILE A 83 -10.23 14.97 -12.30
C ILE A 83 -9.00 15.29 -13.14
N GLN A 84 -8.04 14.38 -13.12
CA GLN A 84 -6.86 14.45 -13.98
C GLN A 84 -7.04 13.49 -15.16
N VAL A 85 -6.97 14.02 -16.38
CA VAL A 85 -7.07 13.24 -17.62
C VAL A 85 -5.75 13.33 -18.38
N GLY A 86 -5.17 12.20 -18.76
CA GLY A 86 -3.90 12.17 -19.51
C GLY A 86 -3.98 12.92 -20.84
N LEU A 87 -2.93 13.68 -21.16
CA LEU A 87 -2.83 14.45 -22.41
C LEU A 87 -2.65 13.57 -23.65
N GLN A 88 -2.20 12.33 -23.48
CA GLN A 88 -2.00 11.38 -24.58
C GLN A 88 -3.33 10.80 -25.11
N LEU A 89 -4.44 11.03 -24.41
CA LEU A 89 -5.76 10.56 -24.83
C LEU A 89 -6.23 11.35 -26.06
N GLY A 90 -6.76 10.66 -27.06
CA GLY A 90 -7.28 11.32 -28.26
C GLY A 90 -8.42 12.30 -27.91
N GLU A 91 -8.56 13.40 -28.66
CA GLU A 91 -9.53 14.46 -28.34
C GLU A 91 -10.97 13.92 -28.19
N VAL A 92 -11.39 13.02 -29.09
CA VAL A 92 -12.71 12.39 -29.06
C VAL A 92 -12.90 11.53 -27.80
N GLU A 93 -11.93 10.66 -27.50
CA GLU A 93 -11.98 9.77 -26.33
C GLU A 93 -11.96 10.58 -25.03
N LYS A 94 -11.23 11.70 -25.02
CA LYS A 94 -11.17 12.62 -23.90
C LYS A 94 -12.52 13.29 -23.63
N GLU A 95 -13.20 13.78 -24.66
CA GLU A 95 -14.54 14.36 -24.52
C GLU A 95 -15.57 13.33 -24.06
N GLU A 96 -15.52 12.11 -24.61
CA GLU A 96 -16.40 11.01 -24.20
C GLU A 96 -16.18 10.62 -22.73
N LEU A 97 -14.91 10.51 -22.31
CA LEU A 97 -14.54 10.19 -20.92
C LEU A 97 -15.01 11.28 -19.95
N ILE A 98 -14.77 12.55 -20.27
CA ILE A 98 -15.20 13.67 -19.41
C ILE A 98 -16.71 13.68 -19.28
N THR A 99 -17.44 13.51 -20.38
CA THR A 99 -18.90 13.47 -20.38
C THR A 99 -19.43 12.29 -19.56
N PHE A 100 -18.82 11.11 -19.74
CA PHE A 100 -19.18 9.91 -18.99
C PHE A 100 -19.00 10.09 -17.47
N LEU A 101 -17.87 10.66 -17.05
CA LEU A 101 -17.58 10.88 -15.63
C LEU A 101 -18.50 11.94 -15.02
N ARG A 102 -18.84 13.00 -15.77
CA ARG A 102 -19.82 14.00 -15.34
C ARG A 102 -21.22 13.41 -15.15
N ASN A 103 -21.64 12.52 -16.04
CA ASN A 103 -22.95 11.86 -15.97
C ASN A 103 -23.07 10.86 -14.81
N ASN A 104 -21.95 10.35 -14.28
CA ASN A 104 -21.91 9.33 -13.22
C ASN A 104 -21.20 9.85 -11.96
N ASN A 105 -21.23 11.16 -11.72
CA ASN A 105 -20.54 11.81 -10.60
C ASN A 105 -20.99 11.25 -9.23
N ASP A 106 -22.22 10.77 -9.12
CA ASP A 106 -22.77 10.12 -7.93
C ASP A 106 -22.14 8.74 -7.63
N VAL A 107 -21.72 8.00 -8.66
CA VAL A 107 -21.10 6.67 -8.54
C VAL A 107 -19.62 6.80 -8.20
N PHE A 108 -18.93 7.73 -8.86
CA PHE A 108 -17.54 8.02 -8.57
C PHE A 108 -17.47 8.96 -7.37
N ALA A 109 -17.58 8.38 -6.17
CA ALA A 109 -17.40 9.08 -4.90
C ALA A 109 -15.97 9.65 -4.81
N LEU A 110 -15.75 10.81 -5.43
CA LEU A 110 -14.54 11.59 -5.30
C LEU A 110 -14.58 12.21 -3.90
N SER A 111 -14.02 11.48 -2.95
CA SER A 111 -13.81 11.95 -1.59
C SER A 111 -12.96 13.21 -1.64
N ALA A 112 -13.46 14.27 -1.02
CA ALA A 112 -12.71 15.49 -0.71
C ALA A 112 -11.54 15.21 0.24
#